data_AF-A0A258B6Y7-F1
#
_entry.id   AF-A0A258B6Y7-F1
#
_cell.length_a   1.000
_cell.length_b   1.000
_cell.length_c   1.000
_cell.angle_alpha   90.00
_cell.angle_beta   90.00
_cell.angle_gamma   90.00
#
_symmetry.space_group_name_H-M   'P 1'
#
loop_
_entity.id
_entity.type
_entity.pdbx_description
1 polymer ?
#
loop_
_entity_poly.entity_id
_entity_poly.type
_entity_poly.pdbx_seq_one_letter_code
_entity_poly.pdbx_strand_id
1 'polypeptide(L)'
;LIEVRDQFAIPRRTEIVDGEGDIEDEDLIPREDMVVTVTHSGYVKRTALTAYRTQHRGGKGRSGMAMKDEDAITGIFAATTHQPMLFFSSAGKAYKLKVWKLPLGNPQSKGKAFVNLLPLDKGETITNILALPEEEAAWDKLDIIFATRSGDVRRNKLSDFVNVNRAGKIAMKLEEGDAIVGVAICTEDQDVLLSTASGRSIRFAVDEVRVFAGRSSTGVRGVRLGTDDSVISMAILRRVEATPAERAAYLKHAAAMRAAVSGEGEEAAVSVEEDAEDAADEAALTPDRIAELGAAEEFILTIADTGFGKRTSSYDYRRTGRGGQGIVAIDLSKRGGKLVASFPVEDSDQLLLVTDGGQLIRTPVAQVRIAGRNTQGVTIFRTSGEKVVSVERLAESAEDDGGAAGEPEADTGSATE
;
A
#
# COMPACT_ATOMS: atom_id res chain seq x y z
N LEU A 1 -14.19 28.31 61.42
CA LEU A 1 -13.97 28.26 59.95
C LEU A 1 -15.28 28.42 59.17
N ILE A 2 -16.30 27.59 59.42
CA ILE A 2 -17.63 27.74 58.78
C ILE A 2 -18.25 29.10 59.13
N GLU A 3 -18.27 29.46 60.41
CA GLU A 3 -18.84 30.72 60.89
C GLU A 3 -18.13 31.97 60.33
N VAL A 4 -16.81 31.89 60.11
CA VAL A 4 -16.01 32.97 59.50
C VAL A 4 -16.29 33.08 58.01
N ARG A 5 -16.45 31.95 57.30
CA ARG A 5 -16.86 31.95 55.89
C ARG A 5 -18.22 32.61 55.73
N ASP A 6 -19.18 32.29 56.59
CA ASP A 6 -20.56 32.77 56.44
C ASP A 6 -20.69 34.28 56.75
N GLN A 7 -19.84 34.84 57.62
CA GLN A 7 -19.83 36.27 57.93
C GLN A 7 -19.05 37.13 56.94
N PHE A 8 -18.00 36.59 56.32
CA PHE A 8 -17.06 37.38 55.51
C PHE A 8 -16.95 36.92 54.05
N ALA A 9 -17.81 36.01 53.59
CA ALA A 9 -17.85 35.61 52.19
C ALA A 9 -18.27 36.79 51.30
N ILE A 10 -17.40 37.15 50.37
CA ILE A 10 -17.70 38.05 49.27
C ILE A 10 -17.68 37.26 47.95
N PRO A 11 -18.59 37.55 47.00
CA PRO A 11 -18.53 36.95 45.67
C PRO A 11 -17.18 37.21 45.01
N ARG A 12 -16.69 36.22 44.25
CA ARG A 12 -15.44 36.39 43.49
C ARG A 12 -15.63 37.53 42.49
N ARG A 13 -14.74 38.52 42.56
CA ARG A 13 -14.80 39.71 41.68
C ARG A 13 -14.24 39.48 40.29
N THR A 14 -13.47 38.40 40.12
CA THR A 14 -12.87 38.00 38.85
C THR A 14 -13.57 36.77 38.31
N GLU A 15 -13.76 36.75 37.00
CA GLU A 15 -14.15 35.56 36.25
C GLU A 15 -12.89 34.84 35.79
N ILE A 16 -12.84 33.52 35.98
CA ILE A 16 -11.84 32.68 35.31
C ILE A 16 -12.57 32.16 34.07
N VAL A 17 -12.28 32.79 32.93
CA VAL A 17 -12.68 32.27 31.62
C VAL A 17 -11.61 31.30 31.18
N ASP A 18 -12.01 30.08 30.82
CA ASP A 18 -11.13 29.18 30.06
C ASP A 18 -10.76 29.92 28.76
N GLY A 19 -9.45 29.99 28.45
CA GLY A 19 -8.97 30.76 27.31
C GLY A 19 -9.58 30.27 26.00
N GLU A 20 -9.88 31.18 25.07
CA GLU A 20 -10.49 30.94 23.75
C GLU A 20 -9.66 30.06 22.78
N GLY A 21 -8.73 29.26 23.28
CA GLY A 21 -7.96 28.33 22.47
C GLY A 21 -7.24 27.33 23.34
N ASP A 22 -7.88 26.19 23.59
CA ASP A 22 -7.16 24.96 23.88
C ASP A 22 -6.37 24.61 22.61
N ILE A 23 -5.18 25.20 22.44
CA ILE A 23 -4.25 24.82 21.38
C ILE A 23 -3.83 23.39 21.72
N GLU A 24 -4.29 22.44 20.92
CA GLU A 24 -3.86 21.06 21.06
C GLU A 24 -2.40 20.96 20.58
N ASP A 25 -1.62 20.03 21.14
CA ASP A 25 -0.25 19.76 20.66
C ASP A 25 -0.22 19.52 19.14
N GLU A 26 -1.33 19.01 18.58
CA GLU A 26 -1.54 18.78 17.16
C GLU A 26 -1.57 20.08 16.33
N ASP A 27 -2.14 21.17 16.85
CA ASP A 27 -2.24 22.45 16.14
C ASP A 27 -0.87 23.09 15.88
N LEU A 28 0.16 22.65 16.60
CA LEU A 28 1.54 23.10 16.43
C LEU A 28 2.33 22.25 15.41
N ILE A 29 1.74 21.18 14.88
CA ILE A 29 2.40 20.28 13.94
C ILE A 29 2.04 20.71 12.51
N PRO A 30 3.01 20.96 11.62
CA PRO A 30 2.71 21.25 10.23
C PRO A 30 2.21 19.99 9.51
N ARG A 31 1.32 20.19 8.53
CA ARG A 31 0.91 19.14 7.60
C ARG A 31 2.04 18.89 6.60
N GLU A 32 2.71 17.76 6.77
CA GLU A 32 3.80 17.30 5.89
C GLU A 32 3.58 15.84 5.45
N ASP A 33 4.03 15.52 4.24
CA ASP A 33 4.10 14.16 3.70
C ASP A 33 5.25 13.37 4.34
N MET A 34 4.91 12.25 4.95
CA MET A 34 5.83 11.43 5.73
C MET A 34 5.91 10.00 5.17
N VAL A 35 7.09 9.43 5.30
CA VAL A 35 7.34 8.00 5.15
C VAL A 35 7.49 7.39 6.53
N VAL A 36 6.55 6.52 6.90
CA VAL A 36 6.61 5.70 8.10
C VAL A 36 7.39 4.43 7.78
N THR A 37 8.51 4.21 8.45
CA THR A 37 9.33 3.00 8.29
C THR A 37 9.19 2.10 9.50
N VAL A 38 9.02 0.81 9.25
CA VAL A 38 8.92 -0.26 10.23
C VAL A 38 10.00 -1.31 9.99
N THR A 39 10.69 -1.71 11.04
CA THR A 39 11.71 -2.76 11.00
C THR A 39 11.20 -4.12 11.48
N HIS A 40 11.96 -5.19 11.19
CA HIS A 40 11.65 -6.56 11.57
C HIS A 40 11.56 -6.74 13.09
N SER A 41 12.45 -6.10 13.84
CA SER A 41 12.46 -6.12 15.29
C SER A 41 11.47 -5.10 15.90
N GLY A 42 10.56 -4.55 15.08
CA GLY A 42 9.43 -3.75 15.54
C GLY A 42 9.79 -2.32 15.92
N TYR A 43 10.81 -1.71 15.32
CA TYR A 43 11.06 -0.29 15.44
C TYR A 43 10.28 0.48 14.39
N VAL A 44 9.78 1.66 14.78
CA VAL A 44 9.03 2.56 13.90
C VAL A 44 9.60 3.97 13.98
N LYS A 45 9.56 4.66 12.85
CA LYS A 45 9.84 6.09 12.74
C LYS A 45 9.01 6.72 11.62
N ARG A 46 8.87 8.04 11.68
CA ARG A 46 8.46 8.87 10.54
C ARG A 46 9.64 9.69 10.05
N THR A 47 9.75 9.82 8.73
CA THR A 47 10.78 10.61 8.05
C THR A 47 10.10 11.43 6.96
N ALA A 48 10.48 12.69 6.75
CA ALA A 48 9.92 13.50 5.66
C ALA A 48 10.18 12.83 4.30
N LEU A 49 9.20 12.83 3.40
CA LEU A 49 9.33 12.22 2.08
C LEU A 49 10.48 12.83 1.26
N THR A 50 10.68 14.15 1.40
CA THR A 50 11.75 14.93 0.75
C THR A 50 13.16 14.45 1.08
N ALA A 51 13.34 13.73 2.20
CA ALA A 51 14.63 13.16 2.59
C ALA A 51 15.05 11.95 1.71
N TYR A 52 14.12 11.34 0.99
CA TYR A 52 14.37 10.19 0.10
C TYR A 52 14.58 10.66 -1.35
N ARG A 53 15.81 10.88 -1.82
CA ARG A 53 16.06 11.27 -3.23
C ARG A 53 15.70 10.16 -4.23
N THR A 54 15.08 10.54 -5.35
CA THR A 54 14.69 9.68 -6.49
C THR A 54 15.91 9.19 -7.29
N GLN A 55 15.88 7.94 -7.80
CA GLN A 55 16.91 7.38 -8.69
C GLN A 55 16.30 6.87 -10.01
N HIS A 56 17.10 6.82 -11.07
CA HIS A 56 16.70 6.33 -12.41
C HIS A 56 17.04 4.83 -12.62
N ARG A 57 16.34 4.18 -13.56
CA ARG A 57 16.46 2.75 -13.92
C ARG A 57 17.91 2.29 -14.05
N GLY A 58 18.24 1.17 -13.39
CA GLY A 58 19.55 0.52 -13.52
C GLY A 58 20.68 1.11 -12.66
N GLY A 59 20.38 2.13 -11.85
CA GLY A 59 21.30 2.67 -10.86
C GLY A 59 21.65 1.64 -9.77
N LYS A 60 22.89 1.70 -9.29
CA LYS A 60 23.30 0.98 -8.07
C LYS A 60 22.67 1.75 -6.91
N GLY A 61 21.59 1.22 -6.32
CA GLY A 61 20.86 1.82 -5.20
C GLY A 61 21.80 2.40 -4.14
N ARG A 62 21.41 3.48 -3.43
CA ARG A 62 22.19 3.91 -2.27
C ARG A 62 22.25 2.75 -1.28
N SER A 63 23.40 2.53 -0.67
CA SER A 63 23.43 1.84 0.62
C SER A 63 22.46 2.60 1.54
N GLY A 64 21.45 1.91 2.04
CA GLY A 64 20.51 2.45 3.02
C GLY A 64 21.25 2.71 4.35
N MET A 65 20.60 2.41 5.47
CA MET A 65 21.34 2.20 6.71
C MET A 65 22.44 1.16 6.41
N ALA A 66 23.70 1.42 6.78
CA ALA A 66 24.72 0.38 6.69
C ALA A 66 24.30 -0.74 7.63
N MET A 67 23.70 -1.80 7.09
CA MET A 67 23.36 -3.02 7.82
C MET A 67 24.66 -3.73 8.19
N LYS A 68 25.35 -3.23 9.22
CA LYS A 68 26.22 -4.10 9.99
C LYS A 68 25.32 -4.73 11.06
N ASP A 69 24.88 -5.96 10.78
CA ASP A 69 24.26 -6.92 11.70
C ASP A 69 22.94 -6.54 12.43
N GLU A 70 22.25 -5.43 12.16
CA GLU A 70 21.05 -5.07 12.93
C GLU A 70 19.83 -4.60 12.11
N ASP A 71 18.81 -5.47 12.06
CA ASP A 71 17.37 -5.16 11.91
C ASP A 71 16.87 -4.58 10.56
N ALA A 72 16.44 -5.48 9.66
CA ALA A 72 15.92 -5.16 8.34
C ALA A 72 14.60 -4.37 8.36
N ILE A 73 14.40 -3.47 7.39
CA ILE A 73 13.10 -2.80 7.19
C ILE A 73 12.11 -3.81 6.62
N THR A 74 10.95 -3.97 7.26
CA THR A 74 9.87 -4.87 6.84
C THR A 74 8.72 -4.15 6.18
N GLY A 75 8.48 -2.90 6.56
CA GLY A 75 7.36 -2.11 6.06
C GLY A 75 7.73 -0.64 5.89
N ILE A 76 7.19 -0.05 4.85
CA ILE A 76 7.26 1.37 4.57
C ILE A 76 5.82 1.77 4.27
N PHE A 77 5.37 2.94 4.72
CA PHE A 77 4.01 3.43 4.48
C PHE A 77 4.06 4.94 4.25
N ALA A 78 3.42 5.41 3.19
CA ALA A 78 3.23 6.85 2.96
C ALA A 78 1.99 7.35 3.71
N ALA A 79 2.10 8.48 4.40
CA ALA A 79 0.98 9.11 5.10
C ALA A 79 1.28 10.58 5.43
N THR A 80 0.26 11.38 5.71
CA THR A 80 0.44 12.74 6.23
C THR A 80 0.65 12.70 7.74
N THR A 81 1.33 13.71 8.30
CA THR A 81 1.47 13.90 9.76
C THR A 81 0.17 13.77 10.58
N HIS A 82 -0.97 14.23 10.08
CA HIS A 82 -2.24 14.26 10.81
C HIS A 82 -3.08 13.01 10.61
N GLN A 83 -2.73 12.21 9.60
CA GLN A 83 -3.47 11.01 9.25
C GLN A 83 -3.51 10.00 10.42
N PRO A 84 -4.69 9.53 10.82
CA PRO A 84 -4.79 8.43 11.78
C PRO A 84 -4.37 7.12 11.12
N MET A 85 -3.64 6.29 11.85
CA MET A 85 -3.22 4.96 11.42
C MET A 85 -3.71 3.89 12.39
N LEU A 86 -4.18 2.77 11.84
CA LEU A 86 -4.39 1.54 12.59
C LEU A 86 -3.17 0.64 12.49
N PHE A 87 -2.68 0.16 13.62
CA PHE A 87 -1.59 -0.80 13.74
C PHE A 87 -2.19 -2.13 14.18
N PHE A 88 -2.14 -3.13 13.31
CA PHE A 88 -2.64 -4.46 13.57
C PHE A 88 -1.52 -5.35 14.08
N SER A 89 -1.75 -6.07 15.17
CA SER A 89 -0.76 -6.95 15.76
C SER A 89 -0.91 -8.40 15.35
N SER A 90 0.12 -9.20 15.61
CA SER A 90 0.12 -10.66 15.47
C SER A 90 -0.95 -11.34 16.34
N ALA A 91 -1.43 -10.67 17.39
CA ALA A 91 -2.53 -11.14 18.24
C ALA A 91 -3.93 -10.77 17.70
N GLY A 92 -4.03 -10.12 16.54
CA GLY A 92 -5.30 -9.69 15.95
C GLY A 92 -5.94 -8.47 16.65
N LYS A 93 -5.14 -7.71 17.42
CA LYS A 93 -5.56 -6.42 18.00
C LYS A 93 -5.22 -5.28 17.05
N ALA A 94 -6.03 -4.23 17.06
CA ALA A 94 -5.80 -2.96 16.40
C ALA A 94 -5.52 -1.87 17.44
N TYR A 95 -4.49 -1.08 17.20
CA TYR A 95 -4.15 0.13 17.95
C TYR A 95 -4.25 1.35 17.04
N LYS A 96 -4.60 2.53 17.56
CA LYS A 96 -4.75 3.76 16.76
C LYS A 96 -3.77 4.84 17.24
N LEU A 97 -2.96 5.38 16.32
CA LEU A 97 -2.13 6.57 16.55
C LEU A 97 -2.13 7.44 15.29
N LYS A 98 -2.02 8.77 15.46
CA LYS A 98 -1.73 9.68 14.35
C LYS A 98 -0.23 9.64 14.03
N VAL A 99 0.12 9.87 12.77
CA VAL A 99 1.51 9.78 12.29
C VAL A 99 2.45 10.69 13.10
N TRP A 100 2.04 11.91 13.44
CA TRP A 100 2.90 12.85 14.17
C TRP A 100 3.39 12.35 15.54
N LYS A 101 2.66 11.41 16.17
CA LYS A 101 3.03 10.75 17.44
C LYS A 101 4.15 9.72 17.27
N LEU A 102 4.46 9.30 16.04
CA LEU A 102 5.60 8.45 15.73
C LEU A 102 6.90 9.27 15.84
N PRO A 103 8.01 8.65 16.28
CA PRO A 103 9.26 9.37 16.46
C PRO A 103 9.80 9.86 15.11
N LEU A 104 10.11 11.16 15.05
CA LEU A 104 10.79 11.76 13.92
C LEU A 104 12.24 11.25 13.86
N GLY A 105 12.69 10.86 12.68
CA GLY A 105 14.06 10.40 12.45
C GLY A 105 14.51 10.66 11.02
N ASN A 106 15.81 10.57 10.78
CA ASN A 106 16.38 10.57 9.43
C ASN A 106 16.31 9.14 8.81
N PRO A 107 16.53 8.98 7.49
CA PRO A 107 16.48 7.67 6.83
C PRO A 107 17.43 6.61 7.42
N GLN A 108 18.54 7.03 8.04
CA GLN A 108 19.54 6.13 8.64
C GLN A 108 19.26 5.78 10.11
N SER A 109 18.33 6.47 10.77
CA SER A 109 18.00 6.23 12.19
C SER A 109 17.08 5.02 12.37
N LYS A 110 17.16 4.31 13.49
CA LYS A 110 16.33 3.12 13.75
C LYS A 110 14.89 3.45 14.15
N GLY A 111 14.68 4.58 14.84
CA GLY A 111 13.38 4.94 15.42
C GLY A 111 13.21 4.44 16.86
N LYS A 112 11.97 4.21 17.28
CA LYS A 112 11.64 3.63 18.61
C LYS A 112 10.88 2.33 18.46
N ALA A 113 11.08 1.39 19.38
CA ALA A 113 10.33 0.14 19.39
C ALA A 113 8.83 0.37 19.65
N PHE A 114 7.96 -0.36 18.95
CA PHE A 114 6.50 -0.28 19.10
C PHE A 114 6.04 -0.54 20.54
N VAL A 115 6.72 -1.44 21.26
CA VAL A 115 6.42 -1.75 22.68
C VAL A 115 6.52 -0.52 23.61
N ASN A 116 7.23 0.53 23.19
CA ASN A 116 7.33 1.79 23.94
C ASN A 116 6.23 2.80 23.55
N LEU A 117 5.52 2.56 22.45
CA LEU A 117 4.48 3.45 21.91
C LEU A 117 3.08 2.87 22.12
N LEU A 118 2.96 1.54 22.06
CA LEU A 118 1.72 0.77 22.13
C LEU A 118 1.81 -0.26 23.27
N PRO A 119 0.71 -0.49 24.02
CA PRO A 119 0.70 -1.47 25.11
C PRO A 119 0.55 -2.89 24.55
N LEU A 120 1.62 -3.39 23.93
CA LEU A 120 1.69 -4.73 23.35
C LEU A 120 1.95 -5.78 24.43
N ASP A 121 1.32 -6.95 24.30
CA ASP A 121 1.63 -8.11 25.14
C ASP A 121 3.03 -8.66 24.83
N LYS A 122 3.59 -9.48 25.73
CA LYS A 122 4.92 -10.05 25.55
C LYS A 122 4.98 -10.93 24.30
N GLY A 123 5.79 -10.55 23.32
CA GLY A 123 5.94 -11.26 22.04
C GLY A 123 4.92 -10.85 20.98
N GLU A 124 4.00 -9.92 21.29
CA GLU A 124 3.09 -9.32 20.32
C GLU A 124 3.88 -8.32 19.44
N THR A 125 3.73 -8.44 18.12
CA THR A 125 4.40 -7.58 17.13
C THR A 125 3.37 -6.95 16.20
N ILE A 126 3.68 -5.79 15.61
CA ILE A 126 2.83 -5.19 14.58
C ILE A 126 3.10 -5.88 13.25
N THR A 127 2.04 -6.34 12.58
CA THR A 127 2.11 -7.09 11.33
C THR A 127 1.61 -6.30 10.13
N ASN A 128 0.67 -5.40 10.32
CA ASN A 128 0.06 -4.61 9.26
C ASN A 128 -0.32 -3.21 9.75
N ILE A 129 -0.29 -2.24 8.84
CA ILE A 129 -0.65 -0.85 9.13
C ILE A 129 -1.63 -0.38 8.06
N LEU A 130 -2.68 0.32 8.48
CA LEU A 130 -3.65 0.95 7.59
C LEU A 130 -3.73 2.43 7.92
N ALA A 131 -3.41 3.27 6.94
CA ALA A 131 -3.71 4.69 7.02
C ALA A 131 -5.22 4.91 6.77
N LEU A 132 -5.85 5.69 7.64
CA LEU A 132 -7.28 5.98 7.57
C LEU A 132 -7.53 7.33 6.90
N PRO A 133 -8.71 7.56 6.29
CA PRO A 133 -9.13 8.90 5.87
C PRO A 133 -9.14 9.83 7.09
N GLU A 134 -8.62 11.05 6.93
CA GLU A 134 -8.62 12.07 7.98
C GLU A 134 -10.04 12.44 8.41
N GLU A 135 -10.98 12.46 7.46
CA GLU A 135 -12.38 12.79 7.69
C GLU A 135 -13.16 11.59 8.24
N GLU A 136 -13.37 11.55 9.56
CA GLU A 136 -14.12 10.47 10.22
C GLU A 136 -15.57 10.33 9.71
N ALA A 137 -16.19 11.42 9.24
CA ALA A 137 -17.54 11.40 8.68
C ALA A 137 -17.68 10.51 7.44
N ALA A 138 -16.59 10.24 6.73
CA ALA A 138 -16.59 9.33 5.59
C ALA A 138 -16.68 7.85 6.03
N TRP A 139 -16.31 7.52 7.27
CA TRP A 139 -16.09 6.14 7.70
C TRP A 139 -17.38 5.31 7.79
N ASP A 140 -18.54 5.95 7.96
CA ASP A 140 -19.84 5.26 7.99
C ASP A 140 -20.22 4.64 6.63
N LYS A 141 -19.67 5.17 5.54
CA LYS A 141 -19.90 4.69 4.17
C LYS A 141 -18.87 3.67 3.72
N LEU A 142 -17.88 3.40 4.55
CA LEU A 142 -16.71 2.60 4.22
C LEU A 142 -16.71 1.31 5.02
N ASP A 143 -16.26 0.24 4.38
CA ASP A 143 -15.95 -1.03 5.02
C ASP A 143 -14.43 -1.18 5.14
N ILE A 144 -14.01 -2.01 6.07
CA ILE A 144 -12.64 -2.49 6.19
C ILE A 144 -12.64 -3.99 5.94
N ILE A 145 -11.75 -4.43 5.06
CA ILE A 145 -11.59 -5.84 4.72
C ILE A 145 -10.20 -6.31 5.09
N PHE A 146 -10.13 -7.51 5.64
CA PHE A 146 -8.93 -8.19 6.08
C PHE A 146 -8.70 -9.40 5.18
N ALA A 147 -7.43 -9.71 4.89
CA ALA A 147 -6.99 -10.97 4.31
C ALA A 147 -5.93 -11.61 5.20
N THR A 148 -6.04 -12.92 5.39
CA THR A 148 -5.07 -13.71 6.16
C THR A 148 -4.12 -14.49 5.25
N ARG A 149 -2.98 -14.89 5.80
CA ARG A 149 -1.96 -15.69 5.11
C ARG A 149 -2.52 -17.01 4.59
N SER A 150 -3.42 -17.63 5.37
CA SER A 150 -4.10 -18.88 5.04
C SER A 150 -5.18 -18.75 3.94
N GLY A 151 -5.50 -17.52 3.52
CA GLY A 151 -6.42 -17.23 2.43
C GLY A 151 -7.86 -16.97 2.85
N ASP A 152 -8.14 -16.72 4.13
CA ASP A 152 -9.44 -16.23 4.58
C ASP A 152 -9.53 -14.70 4.46
N VAL A 153 -10.76 -14.21 4.24
CA VAL A 153 -11.10 -12.80 4.18
C VAL A 153 -12.25 -12.46 5.11
N ARG A 154 -12.26 -11.24 5.61
CA ARG A 154 -13.27 -10.78 6.57
C ARG A 154 -13.59 -9.31 6.34
N ARG A 155 -14.88 -8.97 6.24
CA ARG A 155 -15.36 -7.59 6.02
C ARG A 155 -16.08 -7.06 7.28
N ASN A 156 -15.73 -5.86 7.71
CA ASN A 156 -16.30 -5.14 8.85
C ASN A 156 -16.65 -3.70 8.43
N LYS A 157 -17.48 -3.02 9.21
CA LYS A 157 -17.71 -1.58 9.00
C LYS A 157 -16.49 -0.81 9.46
N LEU A 158 -16.03 0.21 8.73
CA LEU A 158 -14.90 1.02 9.17
C LEU A 158 -15.25 1.79 10.45
N SER A 159 -16.52 2.15 10.64
CA SER A 159 -17.03 2.77 11.86
C SER A 159 -16.80 1.93 13.13
N ASP A 160 -16.59 0.60 12.99
CA ASP A 160 -16.15 -0.26 14.10
C ASP A 160 -14.78 0.17 14.66
N PHE A 161 -13.99 0.97 13.96
CA PHE A 161 -12.64 1.40 14.34
C PHE A 161 -12.52 2.89 14.69
N VAL A 162 -13.63 3.63 14.76
CA VAL A 162 -13.66 5.03 15.28
C VAL A 162 -13.09 5.07 16.69
N ASN A 163 -13.65 4.26 17.58
CA ASN A 163 -13.22 4.18 18.97
C ASN A 163 -12.32 2.96 19.21
N VAL A 164 -11.01 3.21 19.15
CA VAL A 164 -9.94 2.31 19.59
C VAL A 164 -9.32 2.92 20.84
N ASN A 165 -9.53 2.27 22.00
CA ASN A 165 -8.97 2.74 23.26
C ASN A 165 -7.44 2.52 23.30
N ARG A 166 -6.78 3.08 24.32
CA ARG A 166 -5.33 2.96 24.47
C ARG A 166 -4.85 1.50 24.59
N ALA A 167 -5.64 0.62 25.20
CA ALA A 167 -5.32 -0.80 25.36
C ALA A 167 -5.47 -1.61 24.06
N GLY A 168 -5.92 -0.98 22.98
CA GLY A 168 -6.20 -1.62 21.71
C GLY A 168 -7.59 -2.26 21.67
N LYS A 169 -7.99 -2.66 20.46
CA LYS A 169 -9.29 -3.27 20.17
C LYS A 169 -9.10 -4.57 19.42
N ILE A 170 -9.78 -5.63 19.82
CA ILE A 170 -9.75 -6.89 19.05
C ILE A 170 -10.39 -6.62 17.68
N ALA A 171 -9.59 -6.77 16.61
CA ALA A 171 -10.05 -6.61 15.24
C ALA A 171 -10.62 -7.92 14.70
N MET A 172 -9.89 -9.02 14.90
CA MET A 172 -10.30 -10.37 14.54
C MET A 172 -9.56 -11.41 15.38
N LYS A 173 -10.12 -12.62 15.47
CA LYS A 173 -9.38 -13.77 15.98
C LYS A 173 -8.62 -14.42 14.84
N LEU A 174 -7.38 -14.81 15.11
CA LEU A 174 -6.53 -15.55 14.18
C LEU A 174 -6.39 -16.99 14.66
N GLU A 175 -6.28 -17.92 13.71
CA GLU A 175 -5.89 -19.29 14.00
C GLU A 175 -4.40 -19.35 14.31
N GLU A 176 -3.97 -20.42 14.99
CA GLU A 176 -2.56 -20.60 15.32
C GLU A 176 -1.72 -20.72 14.04
N GLY A 177 -0.68 -19.88 13.93
CA GLY A 177 0.20 -19.83 12.75
C GLY A 177 -0.32 -18.98 11.59
N ASP A 178 -1.56 -18.45 11.67
CA ASP A 178 -2.08 -17.51 10.68
C ASP A 178 -1.74 -16.06 11.05
N ALA A 179 -1.76 -15.18 10.06
CA ALA A 179 -1.47 -13.77 10.23
C ALA A 179 -2.28 -12.94 9.25
N ILE A 180 -2.62 -11.71 9.65
CA ILE A 180 -3.13 -10.71 8.72
C ILE A 180 -2.00 -10.37 7.74
N VAL A 181 -2.28 -10.47 6.44
CA VAL A 181 -1.34 -10.11 5.36
C VAL A 181 -1.79 -8.88 4.59
N GLY A 182 -3.08 -8.55 4.61
CA GLY A 182 -3.58 -7.33 4.00
C GLY A 182 -4.77 -6.78 4.77
N VAL A 183 -4.82 -5.46 4.88
CA VAL A 183 -5.97 -4.72 5.38
C VAL A 183 -6.20 -3.54 4.46
N ALA A 184 -7.43 -3.35 4.00
CA ALA A 184 -7.77 -2.25 3.12
C ALA A 184 -9.15 -1.71 3.43
N ILE A 185 -9.37 -0.45 3.06
CA ILE A 185 -10.68 0.18 3.05
C ILE A 185 -11.33 -0.10 1.71
N CYS A 186 -12.63 -0.40 1.71
CA CYS A 186 -13.37 -0.71 0.51
C CYS A 186 -14.83 -0.25 0.57
N THR A 187 -15.45 -0.15 -0.59
CA THR A 187 -16.89 -0.04 -0.80
C THR A 187 -17.43 -1.32 -1.47
N GLU A 188 -18.75 -1.53 -1.43
CA GLU A 188 -19.38 -2.76 -1.92
C GLU A 188 -19.30 -2.91 -3.44
N ASP A 189 -19.17 -1.80 -4.17
CA ASP A 189 -19.02 -1.71 -5.62
C ASP A 189 -17.58 -1.93 -6.10
N GLN A 190 -16.68 -2.37 -5.22
CA GLN A 190 -15.29 -2.69 -5.58
C GLN A 190 -15.05 -4.20 -5.62
N ASP A 191 -13.91 -4.61 -6.15
CA ASP A 191 -13.45 -5.99 -6.16
C ASP A 191 -12.23 -6.18 -5.26
N VAL A 192 -12.11 -7.36 -4.67
CA VAL A 192 -10.91 -7.80 -3.94
C VAL A 192 -10.03 -8.60 -4.89
N LEU A 193 -8.75 -8.26 -4.97
CA LEU A 193 -7.72 -9.06 -5.61
C LEU A 193 -6.77 -9.61 -4.52
N LEU A 194 -6.71 -10.92 -4.36
CA LEU A 194 -5.71 -11.58 -3.54
C LEU A 194 -4.62 -12.16 -4.44
N SER A 195 -3.35 -11.98 -4.07
CA SER A 195 -2.22 -12.61 -4.76
C SER A 195 -1.47 -13.54 -3.83
N THR A 196 -0.94 -14.63 -4.37
CA THR A 196 -0.23 -15.67 -3.60
C THR A 196 1.26 -15.72 -3.94
N ALA A 197 2.06 -16.28 -3.04
CA ALA A 197 3.51 -16.40 -3.19
C ALA A 197 3.91 -17.22 -4.43
N SER A 198 3.08 -18.19 -4.83
CA SER A 198 3.28 -19.01 -6.03
C SER A 198 2.96 -18.29 -7.35
N GLY A 199 2.57 -17.01 -7.31
CA GLY A 199 2.26 -16.23 -8.50
C GLY A 199 0.83 -16.42 -9.01
N ARG A 200 -0.09 -16.89 -8.17
CA ARG A 200 -1.53 -16.94 -8.50
C ARG A 200 -2.25 -15.70 -7.96
N SER A 201 -3.41 -15.41 -8.53
CA SER A 201 -4.30 -14.36 -8.04
C SER A 201 -5.75 -14.73 -8.20
N ILE A 202 -6.60 -14.31 -7.26
CA ILE A 202 -8.05 -14.45 -7.38
C ILE A 202 -8.68 -13.06 -7.24
N ARG A 203 -9.63 -12.75 -8.13
CA ARG A 203 -10.43 -11.53 -8.06
C ARG A 203 -11.89 -11.90 -7.85
N PHE A 204 -12.55 -11.31 -6.87
CA PHE A 204 -13.97 -11.50 -6.58
C PHE A 204 -14.58 -10.21 -6.03
N ALA A 205 -15.89 -10.12 -6.07
CA ALA A 205 -16.62 -8.92 -5.69
C ALA A 205 -16.64 -8.73 -4.15
N VAL A 206 -16.47 -7.50 -3.65
CA VAL A 206 -16.45 -7.20 -2.19
C VAL A 206 -17.75 -7.64 -1.51
N ASP A 207 -18.88 -7.51 -2.19
CA ASP A 207 -20.22 -7.94 -1.75
C ASP A 207 -20.43 -9.46 -1.71
N GLU A 208 -19.50 -10.27 -2.25
CA GLU A 208 -19.46 -11.72 -1.98
C GLU A 208 -19.00 -12.06 -0.54
N VAL A 209 -18.44 -11.08 0.18
CA VAL A 209 -18.01 -11.20 1.58
C VAL A 209 -18.97 -10.43 2.47
N ARG A 210 -19.83 -11.14 3.21
CA ARG A 210 -20.77 -10.51 4.15
C ARG A 210 -20.06 -9.63 5.19
N VAL A 211 -20.75 -8.59 5.65
CA VAL A 211 -20.31 -7.80 6.82
C VAL A 211 -20.43 -8.64 8.09
N PHE A 212 -19.39 -8.64 8.91
CA PHE A 212 -19.38 -9.31 10.21
C PHE A 212 -19.63 -8.31 11.34
N ALA A 213 -20.74 -8.44 12.06
CA ALA A 213 -21.01 -7.60 13.24
C ALA A 213 -20.22 -8.03 14.49
N GLY A 214 -19.85 -9.31 14.61
CA GLY A 214 -19.18 -9.87 15.80
C GLY A 214 -17.69 -10.14 15.58
N ARG A 215 -16.87 -10.00 16.63
CA ARG A 215 -15.39 -10.05 16.56
C ARG A 215 -14.76 -11.44 16.71
N SER A 216 -15.59 -12.47 16.84
CA SER A 216 -15.16 -13.84 17.19
C SER A 216 -14.79 -14.72 15.99
N SER A 217 -15.13 -14.32 14.77
CA SER A 217 -14.90 -15.12 13.58
C SER A 217 -13.57 -14.74 12.91
N THR A 218 -12.90 -15.74 12.34
CA THR A 218 -11.69 -15.62 11.52
C THR A 218 -11.99 -15.04 10.14
N GLY A 219 -13.16 -15.34 9.57
CA GLY A 219 -13.58 -14.86 8.25
C GLY A 219 -14.26 -15.95 7.44
N VAL A 220 -14.21 -15.81 6.12
CA VAL A 220 -14.62 -16.82 5.12
C VAL A 220 -13.52 -16.99 4.09
N ARG A 221 -13.45 -18.17 3.46
CA ARG A 221 -12.43 -18.46 2.43
C ARG A 221 -12.45 -17.44 1.30
N GLY A 222 -11.35 -16.71 1.10
CA GLY A 222 -11.13 -15.81 -0.04
C GLY A 222 -10.52 -16.56 -1.22
N VAL A 223 -9.46 -17.33 -0.96
CA VAL A 223 -8.73 -18.12 -1.97
C VAL A 223 -8.41 -19.52 -1.46
N ARG A 224 -8.47 -20.51 -2.34
CA ARG A 224 -7.94 -21.85 -2.07
C ARG A 224 -6.48 -21.91 -2.48
N LEU A 225 -5.61 -22.07 -1.49
CA LEU A 225 -4.17 -22.17 -1.69
C LEU A 225 -3.76 -23.55 -2.22
N GLY A 226 -2.66 -23.58 -2.99
CA GLY A 226 -1.95 -24.80 -3.32
C GLY A 226 -1.05 -25.26 -2.18
N THR A 227 -0.35 -26.38 -2.37
CA THR A 227 0.65 -26.88 -1.42
C THR A 227 1.78 -25.85 -1.26
N ASP A 228 2.17 -25.58 -0.01
CA ASP A 228 3.22 -24.62 0.36
C ASP A 228 3.03 -23.18 -0.15
N ASP A 229 1.79 -22.82 -0.49
CA ASP A 229 1.42 -21.47 -0.93
C ASP A 229 0.83 -20.64 0.22
N SER A 230 0.84 -19.33 0.06
CA SER A 230 0.28 -18.39 1.02
C SER A 230 -0.13 -17.10 0.33
N VAL A 231 -1.13 -16.41 0.87
CA VAL A 231 -1.46 -15.05 0.41
C VAL A 231 -0.36 -14.10 0.85
N ILE A 232 0.11 -13.27 -0.09
CA ILE A 232 1.16 -12.27 0.16
C ILE A 232 0.64 -10.83 0.10
N SER A 233 -0.51 -10.61 -0.55
CA SER A 233 -1.09 -9.27 -0.69
C SER A 233 -2.58 -9.32 -0.99
N MET A 234 -3.25 -8.22 -0.67
CA MET A 234 -4.62 -7.91 -1.02
C MET A 234 -4.68 -6.50 -1.59
N ALA A 235 -5.40 -6.33 -2.69
CA ALA A 235 -5.71 -5.05 -3.29
C ALA A 235 -7.23 -4.91 -3.47
N ILE A 236 -7.69 -3.66 -3.44
CA ILE A 236 -9.07 -3.29 -3.75
C ILE A 236 -9.04 -2.59 -5.10
N LEU A 237 -9.82 -3.12 -6.05
CA LEU A 237 -9.84 -2.66 -7.43
C LEU A 237 -11.21 -2.05 -7.76
N ARG A 238 -11.22 -1.07 -8.65
CA ARG A 238 -12.43 -0.53 -9.27
C ARG A 238 -13.17 -1.64 -10.02
N ARG A 239 -14.48 -1.73 -9.80
CA ARG A 239 -15.35 -2.63 -10.56
C ARG A 239 -15.85 -1.89 -11.79
N VAL A 240 -15.76 -2.56 -12.93
CA VAL A 240 -16.47 -2.17 -14.14
C VAL A 240 -17.14 -3.41 -14.70
N GLU A 241 -18.43 -3.32 -14.97
CA GLU A 241 -19.16 -4.38 -15.66
C GLU A 241 -18.75 -4.36 -17.13
N ALA A 242 -17.92 -5.33 -17.52
CA ALA A 242 -17.46 -5.52 -18.88
C ALA A 242 -17.41 -7.03 -19.19
N THR A 243 -17.96 -7.40 -20.34
CA THR A 243 -17.94 -8.78 -20.84
C THR A 243 -16.49 -9.20 -21.17
N PRO A 244 -16.20 -10.52 -21.22
CA PRO A 244 -14.89 -11.00 -21.67
C PRO A 244 -14.46 -10.43 -23.04
N ALA A 245 -15.40 -10.34 -24.00
CA ALA A 245 -15.14 -9.80 -25.33
C ALA A 245 -14.81 -8.29 -25.29
N GLU A 246 -15.56 -7.49 -24.51
CA GLU A 246 -15.25 -6.06 -24.35
C GLU A 246 -13.86 -5.84 -23.72
N ARG A 247 -13.50 -6.61 -22.70
CA ARG A 247 -12.17 -6.51 -22.07
C ARG A 247 -11.06 -6.87 -23.06
N ALA A 248 -11.23 -7.95 -23.82
CA ALA A 248 -10.25 -8.35 -24.84
C ALA A 248 -10.10 -7.28 -25.94
N ALA A 249 -11.22 -6.75 -26.44
CA ALA A 249 -11.22 -5.66 -27.42
C ALA A 249 -10.54 -4.39 -26.88
N TYR A 250 -10.82 -4.01 -25.63
CA TYR A 250 -10.20 -2.87 -24.98
C TYR A 250 -8.69 -3.08 -24.81
N LEU A 251 -8.25 -4.23 -24.30
CA LEU A 251 -6.83 -4.54 -24.11
C LEU A 251 -6.05 -4.50 -25.42
N LYS A 252 -6.64 -5.02 -26.51
CA LYS A 252 -6.07 -4.94 -27.86
C LYS A 252 -5.95 -3.49 -28.34
N HIS A 253 -7.01 -2.70 -28.19
CA HIS A 253 -7.00 -1.27 -28.52
C HIS A 253 -5.95 -0.50 -27.71
N ALA A 254 -5.91 -0.70 -26.39
CA ALA A 254 -4.98 -0.03 -25.50
C ALA A 254 -3.52 -0.42 -25.77
N ALA A 255 -3.25 -1.69 -26.12
CA ALA A 255 -1.92 -2.14 -26.55
C ALA A 255 -1.48 -1.46 -27.85
N ALA A 256 -2.36 -1.38 -28.86
CA ALA A 256 -2.09 -0.71 -30.12
C ALA A 256 -1.81 0.80 -29.93
N MET A 257 -2.60 1.47 -29.09
CA MET A 257 -2.39 2.88 -28.74
C MET A 257 -1.04 3.10 -28.04
N ARG A 258 -0.67 2.23 -27.08
CA ARG A 258 0.63 2.33 -26.40
C ARG A 258 1.80 2.13 -27.37
N ALA A 259 1.71 1.16 -28.28
CA ALA A 259 2.74 0.92 -29.30
C ALA A 259 2.90 2.11 -30.25
N ALA A 260 1.80 2.77 -30.63
CA ALA A 260 1.84 3.97 -31.47
C ALA A 260 2.52 5.16 -30.78
N VAL A 261 2.39 5.30 -29.46
CA VAL A 261 3.00 6.38 -28.68
C VAL A 261 4.48 6.14 -28.39
N SER A 262 4.89 4.90 -28.07
CA SER A 262 6.28 4.60 -27.70
C SER A 262 7.24 4.54 -28.88
N GLY A 263 6.73 4.46 -30.11
CA GLY A 263 7.56 4.25 -31.31
C GLY A 263 8.23 2.88 -31.37
N GLU A 264 7.93 1.98 -30.43
CA GLU A 264 8.37 0.59 -30.41
C GLU A 264 7.46 -0.20 -31.36
N GLY A 265 7.88 -0.36 -32.62
CA GLY A 265 7.18 -1.18 -33.60
C GLY A 265 7.05 -2.64 -33.14
N GLU A 266 5.87 -3.25 -33.35
CA GLU A 266 5.42 -4.66 -33.26
C GLU A 266 6.00 -5.66 -32.21
N GLU A 267 7.08 -5.39 -31.49
CA GLU A 267 7.62 -6.24 -30.40
C GLU A 267 6.94 -5.98 -29.04
N ALA A 268 6.06 -4.97 -28.97
CA ALA A 268 5.17 -4.72 -27.85
C ALA A 268 3.85 -5.53 -27.92
N ALA A 269 3.68 -6.38 -28.95
CA ALA A 269 2.59 -7.34 -29.03
C ALA A 269 2.78 -8.44 -27.96
N VAL A 270 2.40 -8.12 -26.72
CA VAL A 270 2.30 -9.13 -25.67
C VAL A 270 1.10 -10.01 -26.00
N SER A 271 1.41 -11.29 -26.22
CA SER A 271 0.53 -12.46 -26.22
C SER A 271 -0.87 -12.17 -25.67
N VAL A 272 -1.81 -11.92 -26.57
CA VAL A 272 -3.22 -12.17 -26.29
C VAL A 272 -3.30 -13.67 -25.96
N GLU A 273 -3.82 -14.05 -24.79
CA GLU A 273 -3.94 -15.47 -24.43
C GLU A 273 -4.69 -16.22 -25.54
N GLU A 274 -4.24 -17.42 -25.93
CA GLU A 274 -4.89 -18.29 -26.93
C GLU A 274 -6.36 -18.62 -26.56
N ASP A 275 -6.75 -18.46 -25.29
CA ASP A 275 -8.13 -18.56 -24.80
C ASP A 275 -9.07 -17.43 -25.32
N ALA A 276 -8.53 -16.41 -25.98
CA ALA A 276 -9.29 -15.28 -26.53
C ALA A 276 -9.34 -15.26 -28.07
N GLU A 277 -8.73 -16.21 -28.77
CA GLU A 277 -8.83 -16.28 -30.23
C GLU A 277 -10.26 -16.67 -30.68
N ASP A 278 -10.98 -17.46 -29.88
CA ASP A 278 -12.37 -17.88 -30.19
C ASP A 278 -13.45 -16.90 -29.70
N ALA A 279 -13.08 -15.81 -29.01
CA ALA A 279 -14.03 -14.82 -28.48
C ALA A 279 -13.83 -13.40 -29.03
N ALA A 280 -12.84 -13.20 -29.89
CA ALA A 280 -12.54 -11.93 -30.55
C ALA A 280 -13.34 -11.72 -31.86
N ASP A 281 -14.46 -12.43 -32.02
CA ASP A 281 -15.49 -12.05 -32.99
C ASP A 281 -16.13 -10.71 -32.56
N GLU A 282 -15.57 -9.63 -33.10
CA GLU A 282 -16.23 -8.35 -33.40
C GLU A 282 -17.04 -7.65 -32.29
N ALA A 283 -16.56 -7.59 -31.05
CA ALA A 283 -17.02 -6.54 -30.14
C ALA A 283 -16.35 -5.20 -30.51
N ALA A 284 -16.89 -4.50 -31.53
CA ALA A 284 -16.48 -3.14 -31.83
C ALA A 284 -16.88 -2.20 -30.67
N LEU A 285 -15.90 -1.77 -29.87
CA LEU A 285 -16.13 -0.81 -28.80
C LEU A 285 -16.33 0.59 -29.40
N THR A 286 -17.32 1.32 -28.89
CA THR A 286 -17.48 2.74 -29.21
C THR A 286 -16.36 3.56 -28.57
N PRO A 287 -16.00 4.74 -29.13
CA PRO A 287 -15.04 5.64 -28.50
C PRO A 287 -15.39 5.99 -27.04
N ASP A 288 -16.68 6.20 -26.76
CA ASP A 288 -17.17 6.49 -25.40
C ASP A 288 -16.92 5.32 -24.44
N ARG A 289 -17.16 4.08 -24.90
CA ARG A 289 -16.92 2.88 -24.08
C ARG A 289 -15.42 2.64 -23.84
N ILE A 290 -14.58 2.94 -24.83
CA ILE A 290 -13.12 2.90 -24.67
C ILE A 290 -12.68 3.93 -23.64
N ALA A 291 -13.24 5.14 -23.67
CA ALA A 291 -12.92 6.20 -22.70
C ALA A 291 -13.39 5.82 -21.28
N GLU A 292 -14.57 5.23 -21.14
CA GLU A 292 -15.10 4.74 -19.86
C GLU A 292 -14.19 3.65 -19.26
N LEU A 293 -13.85 2.64 -20.07
CA LEU A 293 -12.93 1.57 -19.64
C LEU A 293 -11.54 2.13 -19.34
N GLY A 294 -11.03 3.06 -20.14
CA GLY A 294 -9.74 3.71 -19.88
C GLY A 294 -9.70 4.50 -18.58
N ALA A 295 -10.78 5.21 -18.23
CA ALA A 295 -10.86 5.97 -16.99
C ALA A 295 -10.88 5.08 -15.73
N ALA A 296 -11.35 3.85 -15.87
CA ALA A 296 -11.45 2.89 -14.79
C ALA A 296 -10.36 1.80 -14.80
N GLU A 297 -9.48 1.80 -15.81
CA GLU A 297 -8.32 0.91 -15.87
C GLU A 297 -7.38 1.21 -14.71
N GLU A 298 -6.93 0.16 -14.03
CA GLU A 298 -5.89 0.25 -13.02
C GLU A 298 -4.74 -0.67 -13.43
N PHE A 299 -3.51 -0.32 -13.09
CA PHE A 299 -2.37 -1.20 -13.34
C PHE A 299 -1.92 -1.86 -12.04
N ILE A 300 -1.90 -3.19 -12.03
CA ILE A 300 -1.39 -3.97 -10.92
C ILE A 300 0.09 -4.22 -11.16
N LEU A 301 0.92 -3.71 -10.27
CA LEU A 301 2.34 -4.03 -10.21
C LEU A 301 2.53 -5.37 -9.51
N THR A 302 3.23 -6.30 -10.13
CA THR A 302 3.68 -7.56 -9.51
C THR A 302 5.21 -7.61 -9.49
N ILE A 303 5.82 -7.93 -8.34
CA ILE A 303 7.28 -8.06 -8.18
C ILE A 303 7.62 -9.38 -7.48
N ALA A 304 8.61 -10.10 -8.02
CA ALA A 304 9.20 -11.30 -7.44
C ALA A 304 10.44 -10.99 -6.57
N ASP A 305 10.79 -11.90 -5.66
CA ASP A 305 11.95 -11.78 -4.76
C ASP A 305 13.30 -11.64 -5.49
N THR A 306 13.37 -12.12 -6.74
CA THR A 306 14.53 -12.02 -7.64
C THR A 306 14.66 -10.68 -8.37
N GLY A 307 13.65 -9.81 -8.23
CA GLY A 307 13.65 -8.46 -8.78
C GLY A 307 13.09 -8.26 -10.18
N PHE A 308 12.43 -9.28 -10.69
CA PHE A 308 11.60 -9.17 -11.88
C PHE A 308 10.19 -8.72 -11.50
N GLY A 309 9.58 -7.97 -12.40
CA GLY A 309 8.20 -7.56 -12.23
C GLY A 309 7.64 -6.89 -13.48
N LYS A 310 6.36 -6.56 -13.40
CA LYS A 310 5.60 -5.97 -14.49
C LYS A 310 4.37 -5.26 -13.95
N ARG A 311 3.82 -4.39 -14.77
CA ARG A 311 2.48 -3.83 -14.61
C ARG A 311 1.52 -4.58 -15.52
N THR A 312 0.36 -4.93 -15.00
CA THR A 312 -0.68 -5.65 -15.75
C THR A 312 -2.00 -4.92 -15.56
N SER A 313 -2.75 -4.73 -16.63
CA SER A 313 -4.08 -4.11 -16.58
C SER A 313 -5.02 -4.86 -15.62
N SER A 314 -5.88 -4.14 -14.91
CA SER A 314 -6.92 -4.72 -14.06
C SER A 314 -7.93 -5.55 -14.85
N TYR A 315 -8.13 -5.26 -16.14
CA TYR A 315 -9.00 -6.03 -17.03
C TYR A 315 -8.47 -7.42 -17.36
N ASP A 316 -7.15 -7.57 -17.26
CA ASP A 316 -6.51 -8.87 -17.36
C ASP A 316 -6.91 -9.73 -16.14
N TYR A 317 -7.05 -9.17 -14.93
CA TYR A 317 -7.51 -9.94 -13.77
C TYR A 317 -9.03 -10.15 -13.81
N ARG A 318 -9.49 -11.18 -14.53
CA ARG A 318 -10.92 -11.52 -14.57
C ARG A 318 -11.44 -11.94 -13.19
N ARG A 319 -12.69 -11.55 -12.89
CA ARG A 319 -13.43 -12.08 -11.74
C ARG A 319 -13.58 -13.60 -11.87
N THR A 320 -13.39 -14.30 -10.76
CA THR A 320 -13.58 -15.74 -10.58
C THR A 320 -14.29 -15.96 -9.24
N GLY A 321 -15.05 -17.05 -9.07
CA GLY A 321 -15.78 -17.27 -7.83
C GLY A 321 -14.88 -17.32 -6.59
N ARG A 322 -15.25 -16.58 -5.54
CA ARG A 322 -14.53 -16.57 -4.24
C ARG A 322 -14.31 -17.99 -3.72
N GLY A 323 -13.12 -18.26 -3.19
CA GLY A 323 -12.71 -19.57 -2.69
C GLY A 323 -12.16 -20.53 -3.75
N GLY A 324 -12.10 -20.11 -5.02
CA GLY A 324 -11.36 -20.82 -6.07
C GLY A 324 -9.84 -20.74 -5.91
N GLN A 325 -9.10 -21.39 -6.82
CA GLN A 325 -7.64 -21.32 -6.87
C GLN A 325 -7.11 -20.08 -7.60
N GLY A 326 -7.98 -19.27 -8.21
CA GLY A 326 -7.59 -18.11 -9.01
C GLY A 326 -6.93 -18.46 -10.35
N ILE A 327 -6.25 -17.50 -10.95
CA ILE A 327 -5.54 -17.56 -12.24
C ILE A 327 -4.07 -17.19 -12.06
N VAL A 328 -3.23 -17.46 -13.07
CA VAL A 328 -1.82 -17.04 -13.04
C VAL A 328 -1.75 -15.51 -13.11
N ALA A 329 -1.01 -14.91 -12.17
CA ALA A 329 -0.73 -13.48 -12.09
C ALA A 329 0.64 -13.12 -12.68
N ILE A 330 1.60 -14.03 -12.56
CA ILE A 330 2.97 -13.91 -13.08
C ILE A 330 3.52 -15.32 -13.34
N ASP A 331 4.25 -15.49 -14.45
CA ASP A 331 4.98 -16.74 -14.71
C ASP A 331 6.30 -16.75 -13.94
N LEU A 332 6.42 -17.62 -12.94
CA LEU A 332 7.65 -17.81 -12.15
C LEU A 332 8.47 -19.04 -12.61
N SER A 333 8.03 -19.77 -13.63
CA SER A 333 8.59 -21.09 -13.98
C SER A 333 10.04 -21.08 -14.45
N LYS A 334 10.45 -20.09 -15.27
CA LYS A 334 11.81 -20.11 -15.87
C LYS A 334 12.88 -19.49 -14.99
N ARG A 335 12.56 -18.41 -14.27
CA ARG A 335 13.53 -17.66 -13.43
C ARG A 335 13.43 -18.01 -11.94
N GLY A 336 12.40 -18.74 -11.55
CA GLY A 336 12.13 -19.10 -10.16
C GLY A 336 11.79 -17.89 -9.29
N GLY A 337 11.80 -18.12 -7.98
CA GLY A 337 11.47 -17.11 -6.98
C GLY A 337 10.03 -17.20 -6.49
N LYS A 338 9.66 -16.23 -5.65
CA LYS A 338 8.31 -16.07 -5.10
C LYS A 338 7.82 -14.66 -5.35
N LEU A 339 6.52 -14.50 -5.54
CA LEU A 339 5.90 -13.17 -5.58
C LEU A 339 5.99 -12.53 -4.18
N VAL A 340 6.49 -11.30 -4.11
CA VAL A 340 6.67 -10.55 -2.85
C VAL A 340 5.80 -9.32 -2.75
N ALA A 341 5.36 -8.76 -3.88
CA ALA A 341 4.47 -7.60 -3.90
C ALA A 341 3.46 -7.69 -5.05
N SER A 342 2.21 -7.30 -4.77
CA SER A 342 1.15 -7.13 -5.76
C SER A 342 0.19 -6.04 -5.30
N PHE A 343 0.15 -4.90 -5.98
CA PHE A 343 -0.73 -3.76 -5.62
C PHE A 343 -0.97 -2.82 -6.82
N PRO A 344 -2.08 -2.05 -6.81
CA PRO A 344 -2.37 -1.08 -7.86
C PRO A 344 -1.42 0.11 -7.80
N VAL A 345 -1.01 0.59 -8.97
CA VAL A 345 -0.12 1.73 -9.16
C VAL A 345 -0.60 2.63 -10.29
N GLU A 346 -0.27 3.91 -10.19
CA GLU A 346 -0.45 4.93 -11.20
C GLU A 346 0.88 5.20 -11.93
N ASP A 347 0.84 5.85 -13.10
CA ASP A 347 2.04 6.13 -13.89
C ASP A 347 3.00 7.10 -13.19
N SER A 348 2.44 8.06 -12.45
CA SER A 348 3.13 9.06 -11.63
C SER A 348 3.77 8.46 -10.37
N ASP A 349 3.30 7.30 -9.92
CA ASP A 349 3.79 6.70 -8.69
C ASP A 349 5.28 6.35 -8.75
N GLN A 350 5.87 6.22 -7.57
CA GLN A 350 7.22 5.72 -7.40
C GLN A 350 7.20 4.51 -6.45
N LEU A 351 8.20 3.66 -6.59
CA LEU A 351 8.38 2.47 -5.76
C LEU A 351 9.54 2.68 -4.82
N LEU A 352 9.36 2.35 -3.55
CA LEU A 352 10.45 2.23 -2.59
C LEU A 352 10.59 0.77 -2.17
N LEU A 353 11.75 0.21 -2.44
CA LEU A 353 12.03 -1.21 -2.23
C LEU A 353 13.12 -1.43 -1.21
N VAL A 354 13.02 -2.53 -0.47
CA VAL A 354 14.02 -3.02 0.49
C VAL A 354 14.45 -4.44 0.13
N THR A 355 15.76 -4.69 0.12
CA THR A 355 16.33 -6.05 0.04
C THR A 355 16.70 -6.62 1.40
N ASP A 356 16.94 -7.93 1.48
CA ASP A 356 17.46 -8.61 2.68
C ASP A 356 18.88 -8.15 3.07
N GLY A 357 19.67 -7.61 2.13
CA GLY A 357 20.93 -6.91 2.40
C GLY A 357 20.77 -5.45 2.84
N GLY A 358 19.55 -4.93 2.93
CA GLY A 358 19.25 -3.57 3.37
C GLY A 358 19.48 -2.48 2.32
N GLN A 359 19.55 -2.86 1.05
CA GLN A 359 19.56 -1.90 -0.04
C GLN A 359 18.18 -1.26 -0.18
N LEU A 360 18.16 0.08 -0.20
CA LEU A 360 16.96 0.87 -0.46
C LEU A 360 17.02 1.44 -1.88
N ILE A 361 15.99 1.15 -2.68
CA ILE A 361 15.93 1.57 -4.08
C ILE A 361 14.61 2.28 -4.33
N ARG A 362 14.68 3.53 -4.83
CA ARG A 362 13.53 4.34 -5.25
C ARG A 362 13.48 4.39 -6.78
N THR A 363 12.40 3.92 -7.41
CA THR A 363 12.27 3.81 -8.87
C THR A 363 10.88 4.26 -9.34
N PRO A 364 10.77 5.12 -10.36
CA PRO A 364 9.47 5.50 -10.95
C PRO A 364 8.71 4.31 -11.54
N VAL A 365 7.40 4.24 -11.30
CA VAL A 365 6.53 3.18 -11.81
C VAL A 365 6.44 3.18 -13.33
N ALA A 366 6.46 4.36 -13.96
CA ALA A 366 6.49 4.51 -15.42
C ALA A 366 7.60 3.70 -16.11
N GLN A 367 8.70 3.41 -15.43
CA GLN A 367 9.82 2.63 -15.96
C GLN A 367 9.58 1.11 -15.96
N VAL A 368 8.51 0.64 -15.31
CA VAL A 368 8.14 -0.78 -15.24
C VAL A 368 7.31 -1.14 -16.47
N ARG A 369 7.68 -2.20 -17.18
CA ARG A 369 6.98 -2.62 -18.41
C ARG A 369 5.53 -3.02 -18.11
N ILE A 370 4.62 -2.61 -19.00
CA ILE A 370 3.26 -3.14 -19.06
C ILE A 370 3.28 -4.44 -19.88
N ALA A 371 2.77 -5.53 -19.30
CA ALA A 371 2.68 -6.83 -19.96
C ALA A 371 1.51 -7.64 -19.39
N GLY A 372 1.02 -8.61 -20.16
CA GLY A 372 -0.05 -9.50 -19.74
C GLY A 372 0.31 -10.37 -18.53
N ARG A 373 -0.70 -10.94 -17.87
CA ARG A 373 -0.51 -11.70 -16.62
C ARG A 373 0.46 -12.85 -16.74
N ASN A 374 0.28 -13.71 -17.74
CA ASN A 374 1.05 -14.95 -17.93
C ASN A 374 2.41 -14.70 -18.59
N THR A 375 3.10 -13.67 -18.13
CA THR A 375 4.46 -13.31 -18.55
C THR A 375 5.35 -13.17 -17.32
N GLN A 376 6.66 -13.19 -17.54
CA GLN A 376 7.66 -13.12 -16.46
C GLN A 376 7.94 -11.68 -16.00
N GLY A 377 7.55 -10.69 -16.81
CA GLY A 377 7.96 -9.32 -16.63
C GLY A 377 9.44 -9.07 -16.98
N VAL A 378 9.93 -7.92 -16.53
CA VAL A 378 11.28 -7.42 -16.82
C VAL A 378 12.07 -7.23 -15.55
N THR A 379 13.38 -7.13 -15.67
CA THR A 379 14.24 -6.72 -14.56
C THR A 379 13.89 -5.28 -14.19
N ILE A 380 13.31 -5.08 -13.01
CA ILE A 380 13.09 -3.75 -12.44
C ILE A 380 14.38 -3.31 -11.75
N PHE A 381 15.04 -4.22 -11.05
CA PHE A 381 16.31 -3.99 -10.38
C PHE A 381 17.17 -5.26 -10.38
N ARG A 382 18.48 -5.07 -10.30
CA ARG A 382 19.45 -6.18 -10.18
C ARG A 382 19.78 -6.34 -8.71
N THR A 383 19.34 -7.43 -8.10
CA THR A 383 19.56 -7.66 -6.67
C THR A 383 20.99 -8.06 -6.30
N SER A 384 21.88 -8.27 -7.28
CA SER A 384 23.31 -8.58 -7.05
C SER A 384 23.56 -9.75 -6.08
N GLY A 385 22.61 -10.69 -5.96
CA GLY A 385 22.67 -11.83 -5.02
C GLY A 385 21.75 -11.70 -3.80
N GLU A 386 21.19 -10.53 -3.55
CA GLU A 386 20.19 -10.27 -2.50
C GLU A 386 18.78 -10.64 -2.96
N LYS A 387 17.81 -10.64 -2.04
CA LYS A 387 16.39 -10.83 -2.31
C LYS A 387 15.57 -9.63 -1.87
N VAL A 388 14.51 -9.34 -2.60
CA VAL A 388 13.51 -8.35 -2.21
C VAL A 388 12.72 -8.87 -1.03
N VAL A 389 12.55 -8.04 -0.01
CA VAL A 389 11.73 -8.37 1.16
C VAL A 389 10.47 -7.52 1.26
N SER A 390 10.52 -6.28 0.78
CA SER A 390 9.39 -5.34 0.88
C SER A 390 9.41 -4.33 -0.26
N VAL A 391 8.23 -3.97 -0.76
CA VAL A 391 8.03 -2.95 -1.79
C VAL A 391 6.84 -2.11 -1.38
N GLU A 392 7.02 -0.80 -1.35
CA GLU A 392 5.96 0.16 -1.06
C GLU A 392 5.74 1.15 -2.21
N ARG A 393 4.48 1.54 -2.41
CA ARG A 393 4.07 2.57 -3.34
C ARG A 393 4.16 3.95 -2.69
N LEU A 394 4.86 4.87 -3.34
CA LEU A 394 4.88 6.29 -3.02
C LEU A 394 4.03 7.01 -4.07
N ALA A 395 2.84 7.47 -3.66
CA ALA A 395 2.04 8.33 -4.51
C ALA A 395 2.75 9.67 -4.72
N GLU A 396 2.75 10.17 -5.94
CA GLU A 396 3.25 11.51 -6.24
C GLU A 396 2.18 12.54 -5.79
N SER A 397 2.50 13.37 -4.80
CA SER A 397 1.64 14.47 -4.39
C SER A 397 1.83 15.65 -5.34
N ALA A 398 0.75 16.39 -5.63
CA ALA A 398 0.71 17.49 -6.60
C ALA A 398 1.63 18.70 -6.26
N GLU A 399 2.39 18.63 -5.16
CA GLU A 399 3.30 19.67 -4.70
C GLU A 399 4.78 19.42 -5.06
N ASP A 400 5.13 18.27 -5.67
CA ASP A 400 6.53 17.95 -6.04
C ASP A 400 6.99 18.58 -7.37
N ASP A 401 6.20 19.49 -7.97
CA ASP A 401 6.62 20.31 -9.13
C ASP A 401 7.50 21.51 -8.70
N GLY A 402 8.37 21.25 -7.72
CA GLY A 402 9.32 22.19 -7.13
C GLY A 402 10.57 22.36 -7.98
N GLY A 403 10.43 23.05 -9.11
CA GLY A 403 11.44 23.97 -9.65
C GLY A 403 12.86 23.43 -9.87
N ALA A 404 13.10 22.83 -11.03
CA ALA A 404 14.41 22.92 -11.68
C ALA A 404 14.62 24.34 -12.26
N ALA A 405 14.66 25.36 -11.39
CA ALA A 405 15.12 26.69 -11.75
C ALA A 405 16.65 26.70 -11.60
N GLY A 406 17.33 26.83 -12.74
CA GLY A 406 18.78 26.75 -12.85
C GLY A 406 19.52 27.75 -11.96
N GLU A 407 20.58 27.28 -11.31
CA GLU A 407 21.62 28.15 -10.79
C GLU A 407 22.48 28.65 -11.96
N PRO A 408 22.66 29.97 -12.13
CA PRO A 408 23.62 30.49 -13.08
C PRO A 408 25.04 30.20 -12.55
N GLU A 409 25.91 29.69 -13.42
CA GLU A 409 27.33 29.55 -13.13
C GLU A 409 27.91 30.90 -12.72
N ALA A 410 28.38 30.99 -11.48
CA ALA A 410 29.17 32.10 -10.99
C ALA A 410 30.57 32.01 -11.64
N ASP A 411 30.81 32.92 -12.58
CA ASP A 411 32.11 33.30 -13.11
C ASP A 411 33.06 33.65 -11.95
N THR A 412 34.01 32.75 -11.67
CA THR A 412 35.15 33.05 -10.80
C THR A 412 36.35 33.34 -11.67
N GLY A 413 36.49 34.62 -12.01
CA GLY A 413 37.70 35.18 -12.60
C GLY A 413 38.94 34.84 -11.76
N SER A 414 39.89 34.16 -12.40
CA SER A 414 41.25 33.98 -11.90
C SER A 414 42.10 35.16 -12.38
N ALA A 415 42.50 36.02 -11.44
CA ALA A 415 43.52 37.02 -11.62
C ALA A 415 44.76 36.66 -10.79
N THR A 416 45.85 36.34 -11.47
CA THR A 416 47.30 36.41 -11.10
C THR A 416 48.04 35.67 -12.22
N GLU A 417 49.10 36.14 -12.85
CA GLU A 417 50.01 37.27 -12.66
C GLU A 417 50.71 37.54 -14.01
#